data_AF-A0A4Y8REF2-F1
#
_entry.id   AF-A0A4Y8REF2-F1
#
_cell.length_a   1.000
_cell.length_b   1.000
_cell.length_c   1.000
_cell.angle_alpha   90.00
_cell.angle_beta   90.00
_cell.angle_gamma   90.00
#
_symmetry.space_group_name_H-M   'P 1'
#
loop_
_entity.id
_entity.type
_entity.pdbx_description
1 polymer ?
#
loop_
_entity_poly.entity_id
_entity_poly.type
_entity_poly.pdbx_seq_one_letter_code
_entity_poly.pdbx_strand_id
1 'polypeptide(L)'
;MAKEFVVRRANRWVTAGVIVALSAFAPVSLAFAQDGATSKPIPKGFVLPGPAPTNAPAGTGNAPSAGAPPAEGKTGGTKNPMAFAKAPAPATTDWPCIQRRVEQISAGQIWAGPPLPEAAEVDPGEELRRLVDQVAARRTPLSEAEAAVKDYLSGLPEAEREKQATAFVAVLLSRFNSERGQIMRGIERYGAKQKALAAKLREEAKTVSTRQNNPTENPTALDEARQRVLWDTRVFNERRKSLSYVCEVPTLIEQRAFALGRAAEQAL
;
A
#
# COMPACT_ATOMS: atom_id res chain seq x y z
N MET A 1 -44.12 28.23 -27.88
CA MET A 1 -43.83 29.61 -28.34
C MET A 1 -42.33 29.80 -28.32
N ALA A 2 -41.69 29.63 -29.47
CA ALA A 2 -40.26 29.81 -29.66
C ALA A 2 -40.00 31.22 -30.21
N LYS A 3 -38.95 31.89 -29.74
CA LYS A 3 -38.34 33.00 -30.47
C LYS A 3 -36.83 32.91 -30.38
N GLU A 4 -36.26 32.50 -31.52
CA GLU A 4 -34.89 32.69 -31.95
C GLU A 4 -34.54 34.19 -32.02
N PHE A 5 -33.26 34.53 -31.85
CA PHE A 5 -32.72 35.80 -32.34
C PHE A 5 -31.43 35.54 -33.14
N VAL A 6 -31.54 35.81 -34.43
CA VAL A 6 -30.53 35.67 -35.47
C VAL A 6 -29.78 37.00 -35.65
N VAL A 7 -28.44 36.89 -35.65
CA VAL A 7 -27.41 37.57 -36.48
C VAL A 7 -27.70 38.98 -37.01
N ARG A 8 -26.77 39.92 -36.73
CA ARG A 8 -26.33 40.93 -37.72
C ARG A 8 -24.82 41.21 -37.63
N ARG A 9 -24.12 40.80 -38.69
CA ARG A 9 -22.78 41.29 -39.08
C ARG A 9 -22.90 42.73 -39.57
N ALA A 10 -21.95 43.59 -39.22
CA ALA A 10 -21.64 44.79 -39.99
C ALA A 10 -20.12 45.00 -40.04
N ASN A 11 -19.61 44.92 -41.26
CA ASN A 11 -18.24 45.10 -41.71
C ASN A 11 -18.00 46.60 -41.92
N ARG A 12 -16.94 47.19 -41.36
CA ARG A 12 -16.43 48.50 -41.84
C ARG A 12 -14.90 48.53 -41.77
N TRP A 13 -14.33 48.52 -42.96
CA TRP A 13 -12.95 48.86 -43.26
C TRP A 13 -12.76 50.37 -43.11
N VAL A 14 -11.72 50.78 -42.39
CA VAL A 14 -11.09 52.10 -42.57
C VAL A 14 -9.58 51.88 -42.47
N THR A 15 -8.91 52.28 -43.55
CA THR A 15 -7.47 52.32 -43.76
C THR A 15 -6.83 53.54 -43.08
N ALA A 16 -5.51 53.40 -42.85
CA ALA A 16 -4.47 54.44 -42.80
C ALA A 16 -3.75 54.60 -41.45
N GLY A 17 -2.42 54.46 -41.49
CA GLY A 17 -1.52 54.89 -40.42
C GLY A 17 -0.34 53.94 -40.18
N VAL A 18 0.55 53.78 -41.17
CA VAL A 18 1.87 53.18 -40.95
C VAL A 18 2.76 54.24 -40.30
N ILE A 19 3.12 54.04 -39.03
CA ILE A 19 4.27 54.70 -38.39
C ILE A 19 5.25 53.59 -38.03
N VAL A 20 6.34 53.51 -38.78
CA VAL A 20 7.49 52.65 -38.49
C VAL A 20 8.29 53.32 -37.39
N ALA A 21 8.22 52.78 -36.17
CA ALA A 21 9.20 53.04 -35.13
C ALA A 21 10.20 51.86 -35.10
N LEU A 22 11.44 52.12 -35.53
CA LEU A 22 12.57 51.21 -35.36
C LEU A 22 12.83 51.04 -33.86
N SER A 23 12.42 49.89 -33.30
CA SER A 23 12.88 49.43 -32.00
C SER A 23 14.08 48.51 -32.20
N ALA A 24 15.24 48.91 -31.68
CA ALA A 24 16.44 48.10 -31.65
C ALA A 24 16.20 46.81 -30.85
N PHE A 25 16.08 45.67 -31.55
CA PHE A 25 16.15 44.35 -30.93
C PHE A 25 17.63 44.01 -30.69
N ALA A 26 18.08 44.18 -29.44
CA ALA A 26 19.29 43.52 -28.98
C ALA A 26 19.01 41.99 -28.91
N PRO A 27 19.88 41.12 -29.45
CA PRO A 27 19.74 39.69 -29.24
C PRO A 27 20.07 39.40 -27.78
N VAL A 28 19.06 39.13 -26.96
CA VAL A 28 19.26 38.48 -25.67
C VAL A 28 19.68 37.05 -25.99
N SER A 29 20.98 36.81 -26.01
CA SER A 29 21.54 35.47 -25.95
C SER A 29 21.04 34.82 -24.67
N LEU A 30 20.08 33.90 -24.80
CA LEU A 30 19.78 32.92 -23.76
C LEU A 30 21.01 32.03 -23.59
N ALA A 31 21.92 32.46 -22.72
CA ALA A 31 22.93 31.60 -22.16
C ALA A 31 22.20 30.57 -21.28
N PHE A 32 21.94 29.40 -21.84
CA PHE A 32 21.71 28.21 -21.03
C PHE A 32 23.02 27.98 -20.27
N ALA A 33 23.07 28.41 -19.01
CA ALA A 33 24.07 27.95 -18.07
C ALA A 33 23.89 26.43 -17.94
N GLN A 34 24.69 25.67 -18.68
CA GLN A 34 24.99 24.30 -18.32
C GLN A 34 25.84 24.38 -17.05
N ASP A 35 25.19 24.41 -15.89
CA ASP A 35 25.84 24.00 -14.66
C ASP A 35 26.24 22.54 -14.85
N GLY A 36 27.48 22.35 -15.27
CA GLY A 36 28.14 21.05 -15.23
C GLY A 36 28.01 20.55 -13.80
N ALA A 37 27.18 19.53 -13.61
CA ALA A 37 27.04 18.86 -12.34
C ALA A 37 28.40 18.26 -11.97
N THR A 38 29.22 19.03 -11.25
CA THR A 38 30.44 18.53 -10.66
C THR A 38 30.08 17.37 -9.74
N SER A 39 30.69 16.22 -10.05
CA SER A 39 30.54 14.97 -9.34
C SER A 39 30.69 15.15 -7.84
N LYS A 40 29.59 14.98 -7.09
CA LYS A 40 29.70 14.92 -5.63
C LYS A 40 30.28 13.56 -5.24
N PRO A 41 31.39 13.51 -4.50
CA PRO A 41 31.98 12.25 -4.06
C PRO A 41 30.98 11.49 -3.18
N ILE A 42 30.99 10.16 -3.28
CA ILE A 42 30.22 9.29 -2.38
C ILE A 42 30.66 9.60 -0.94
N PRO A 43 29.74 9.99 -0.03
CA PRO A 43 30.11 10.32 1.33
C PRO A 43 30.76 9.13 2.04
N LYS A 44 31.83 9.39 2.81
CA LYS A 44 32.41 8.40 3.71
C LYS A 44 31.32 7.95 4.70
N GLY A 45 30.99 6.65 4.71
CA GLY A 45 29.90 6.09 5.53
C GLY A 45 28.64 5.69 4.75
N PHE A 46 28.67 5.68 3.41
CA PHE A 46 27.58 5.11 2.61
C PHE A 46 27.52 3.58 2.82
N VAL A 47 26.60 3.14 3.68
CA VAL A 47 26.34 1.73 3.95
C VAL A 47 25.35 1.21 2.91
N LEU A 48 25.77 0.23 2.11
CA LEU A 48 24.86 -0.50 1.24
C LEU A 48 23.75 -1.12 2.09
N PRO A 49 22.48 -1.05 1.66
CA PRO A 49 21.39 -1.59 2.44
C PRO A 49 21.63 -3.08 2.72
N GLY A 50 21.77 -3.39 4.01
CA GLY A 50 21.74 -4.76 4.53
C GLY A 50 20.46 -5.49 4.10
N PRO A 51 20.36 -6.81 4.33
CA PRO A 51 19.13 -7.54 4.07
C PRO A 51 17.95 -6.80 4.70
N ALA A 52 16.82 -6.74 3.98
CA ALA A 52 15.63 -6.09 4.51
C ALA A 52 15.26 -6.75 5.85
N PRO A 53 14.71 -6.01 6.83
CA PRO A 53 14.09 -6.58 8.03
C PRO A 53 12.77 -7.23 7.63
N THR A 54 12.85 -8.21 6.75
CA THR A 54 11.78 -9.10 6.36
C THR A 54 12.06 -10.41 7.06
N ASN A 55 11.02 -11.13 7.46
CA ASN A 55 11.06 -12.50 8.00
C ASN A 55 11.56 -13.53 6.95
N ALA A 56 12.62 -13.19 6.23
CA ALA A 56 13.32 -14.07 5.30
C ALA A 56 14.08 -15.11 6.15
N PRO A 57 13.99 -16.41 5.83
CA PRO A 57 14.83 -17.40 6.48
C PRO A 57 16.30 -17.06 6.25
N ALA A 58 17.14 -17.37 7.22
CA ALA A 58 18.59 -17.19 7.14
C ALA A 58 19.11 -17.81 5.85
N GLY A 59 19.86 -17.04 5.07
CA GLY A 59 20.50 -17.55 3.86
C GLY A 59 21.41 -18.73 4.21
N THR A 60 21.46 -19.72 3.32
CA THR A 60 22.37 -20.87 3.39
C THR A 60 23.81 -20.41 3.17
N GLY A 61 24.37 -19.75 4.18
CA GLY A 61 25.78 -19.41 4.27
C GLY A 61 26.30 -20.03 5.56
N ASN A 62 27.31 -20.91 5.43
CA ASN A 62 27.93 -21.68 6.50
C ASN A 62 28.20 -20.82 7.74
N ALA A 63 27.37 -21.00 8.77
CA ALA A 63 27.66 -20.61 10.14
C ALA A 63 28.03 -21.88 10.93
N PRO A 64 28.99 -21.81 11.88
CA PRO A 64 29.46 -22.98 12.60
C PRO A 64 28.32 -23.61 13.42
N SER A 65 28.20 -24.93 13.29
CA SER A 65 27.20 -25.78 13.95
C SER A 65 27.13 -25.51 15.46
N ALA A 66 26.00 -25.00 15.93
CA ALA A 66 25.64 -25.07 17.35
C ALA A 66 25.30 -26.52 17.69
N GLY A 67 25.92 -27.02 18.76
CA GLY A 67 25.99 -28.43 19.13
C GLY A 67 24.66 -29.19 19.19
N ALA A 68 24.78 -30.51 19.02
CA ALA A 68 23.69 -31.47 19.06
C ALA A 68 22.89 -31.38 20.37
N PRO A 69 21.55 -31.50 20.34
CA PRO A 69 20.75 -31.64 21.54
C PRO A 69 20.99 -33.02 22.19
N PRO A 70 20.92 -33.14 23.52
CA PRO A 70 21.10 -34.41 24.21
C PRO A 70 19.92 -35.36 23.97
N ALA A 71 20.22 -36.66 24.03
CA ALA A 71 19.33 -37.77 23.70
C ALA A 71 18.01 -37.81 24.51
N GLU A 72 16.93 -38.17 23.80
CA GLU A 72 15.57 -38.33 24.30
C GLU A 72 15.45 -39.43 25.38
N GLY A 73 15.01 -39.04 26.57
CA GLY A 73 14.53 -39.94 27.60
C GLY A 73 13.07 -40.34 27.34
N LYS A 74 12.82 -41.65 27.21
CA LYS A 74 11.47 -42.23 27.15
C LYS A 74 10.71 -41.96 28.45
N THR A 75 9.65 -41.16 28.42
CA THR A 75 8.54 -41.22 29.39
C THR A 75 7.21 -41.01 28.66
N GLY A 76 6.20 -41.76 29.11
CA GLY A 76 4.99 -42.05 28.35
C GLY A 76 3.92 -40.97 28.36
N GLY A 77 2.99 -41.13 27.41
CA GLY A 77 1.57 -40.87 27.62
C GLY A 77 1.17 -39.46 28.05
N THR A 78 1.61 -38.42 27.35
CA THR A 78 0.84 -37.18 27.27
C THR A 78 0.64 -36.81 25.81
N LYS A 79 -0.62 -36.63 25.40
CA LYS A 79 -0.98 -36.19 24.05
C LYS A 79 -0.28 -34.85 23.82
N ASN A 80 0.70 -34.83 22.93
CA ASN A 80 1.45 -33.62 22.61
C ASN A 80 0.45 -32.55 22.11
N PRO A 81 0.23 -31.44 22.83
CA PRO A 81 -0.74 -30.41 22.43
C PRO A 81 -0.35 -29.74 21.09
N MET A 82 0.87 -29.98 20.62
CA MET A 82 1.38 -29.53 19.32
C MET A 82 0.97 -30.45 18.15
N ALA A 83 0.26 -31.56 18.39
CA ALA A 83 -0.18 -32.48 17.33
C ALA A 83 -1.17 -31.87 16.32
N PHE A 84 -1.79 -30.72 16.66
CA PHE A 84 -2.67 -29.96 15.77
C PHE A 84 -1.95 -28.77 15.09
N ALA A 85 -0.69 -28.51 15.43
CA ALA A 85 0.06 -27.40 14.87
C ALA A 85 0.60 -27.78 13.49
N LYS A 86 -0.08 -27.33 12.43
CA LYS A 86 0.48 -27.37 11.08
C LYS A 86 1.68 -26.42 11.04
N ALA A 87 2.84 -26.93 10.62
CA ALA A 87 4.00 -26.07 10.36
C ALA A 87 3.59 -24.94 9.40
N PRO A 88 3.99 -23.69 9.68
CA PRO A 88 3.63 -22.59 8.80
C PRO A 88 4.11 -22.89 7.39
N ALA A 89 3.25 -22.64 6.40
CA ALA A 89 3.68 -22.69 5.02
C ALA A 89 4.92 -21.80 4.85
N PRO A 90 5.92 -22.21 4.05
CA PRO A 90 7.08 -21.37 3.80
C PRO A 90 6.57 -19.99 3.38
N ALA A 91 7.09 -18.94 4.05
CA ALA A 91 6.67 -17.58 3.77
C ALA A 91 6.69 -17.37 2.27
N THR A 92 5.58 -16.96 1.66
CA THR A 92 5.67 -16.30 0.37
C THR A 92 6.46 -15.03 0.65
N THR A 93 7.77 -15.09 0.41
CA THR A 93 8.79 -14.24 1.04
C THR A 93 8.54 -12.75 0.78
N ASP A 94 7.68 -12.38 -0.17
CA ASP A 94 7.45 -11.03 -0.67
C ASP A 94 6.54 -10.16 0.20
N TRP A 95 5.92 -10.72 1.24
CA TRP A 95 5.20 -9.93 2.23
C TRP A 95 6.18 -9.03 3.02
N PRO A 96 6.11 -7.69 2.89
CA PRO A 96 7.10 -6.79 3.44
C PRO A 96 6.75 -6.24 4.84
N CYS A 97 5.52 -6.48 5.32
CA CYS A 97 5.06 -5.93 6.59
C CYS A 97 5.53 -6.77 7.79
N ILE A 98 5.69 -6.11 8.94
CA ILE A 98 6.06 -6.78 10.21
C ILE A 98 4.96 -7.74 10.70
N GLN A 99 3.70 -7.36 10.49
CA GLN A 99 2.56 -8.21 10.83
C GLN A 99 2.47 -9.39 9.88
N ARG A 100 2.06 -10.55 10.41
CA ARG A 100 1.84 -11.74 9.58
C ARG A 100 0.72 -11.47 8.58
N ARG A 101 0.86 -11.99 7.37
CA ARG A 101 -0.22 -12.06 6.39
C ARG A 101 -1.34 -12.96 6.94
N VAL A 102 -2.48 -12.37 7.23
CA VAL A 102 -3.73 -13.08 7.55
C VAL A 102 -4.70 -12.80 6.42
N GLU A 103 -5.29 -13.82 5.82
CA GLU A 103 -6.00 -13.71 4.54
C GLU A 103 -7.32 -12.95 4.66
N GLN A 104 -8.09 -13.24 5.71
CA GLN A 104 -9.43 -12.71 5.90
C GLN A 104 -9.68 -12.41 7.37
N ILE A 105 -10.52 -11.40 7.60
CA ILE A 105 -11.18 -11.14 8.87
C ILE A 105 -12.25 -12.22 9.03
N SER A 106 -12.25 -12.95 10.14
CA SER A 106 -13.30 -13.93 10.42
C SER A 106 -14.50 -13.26 11.08
N ALA A 107 -15.69 -13.81 10.87
CA ALA A 107 -16.92 -13.28 11.48
C ALA A 107 -16.81 -13.22 13.01
N GLY A 108 -16.27 -14.27 13.64
CA GLY A 108 -16.09 -14.33 15.09
C GLY A 108 -15.12 -13.31 15.68
N GLN A 109 -14.34 -12.60 14.85
CA GLN A 109 -13.52 -11.47 15.32
C GLN A 109 -14.33 -10.19 15.49
N ILE A 110 -15.40 -9.99 14.72
CA ILE A 110 -16.14 -8.73 14.66
C ILE A 110 -17.58 -8.82 15.15
N TRP A 111 -18.09 -10.04 15.37
CA TRP A 111 -19.48 -10.30 15.66
C TRP A 111 -19.65 -11.37 16.74
N ALA A 112 -20.42 -11.05 17.78
CA ALA A 112 -20.78 -11.96 18.87
C ALA A 112 -22.30 -12.25 18.94
N GLY A 113 -23.07 -11.81 17.94
CA GLY A 113 -24.51 -12.06 17.86
C GLY A 113 -24.87 -13.40 17.19
N PRO A 114 -26.13 -13.56 16.73
CA PRO A 114 -26.61 -14.78 16.07
C PRO A 114 -25.79 -15.18 14.83
N PRO A 115 -25.87 -16.44 14.38
CA PRO A 115 -25.16 -16.91 13.19
C PRO A 115 -25.41 -16.01 11.97
N LEU A 116 -24.34 -15.65 11.27
CA LEU A 116 -24.44 -14.83 10.07
C LEU A 116 -24.85 -15.69 8.86
N PRO A 117 -25.71 -15.18 7.97
CA PRO A 117 -25.93 -15.81 6.67
C PRO A 117 -24.69 -15.69 5.79
N GLU A 118 -24.61 -16.53 4.76
CA GLU A 118 -23.59 -16.38 3.72
C GLU A 118 -23.84 -15.09 2.93
N ALA A 119 -22.82 -14.24 2.81
CA ALA A 119 -22.99 -12.91 2.20
C ALA A 119 -23.45 -12.96 0.74
N ALA A 120 -23.18 -14.05 0.02
CA ALA A 120 -23.63 -14.26 -1.37
C ALA A 120 -25.14 -14.55 -1.48
N GLU A 121 -25.77 -14.98 -0.39
CA GLU A 121 -27.19 -15.32 -0.34
C GLU A 121 -28.05 -14.15 0.17
N VAL A 122 -27.41 -13.10 0.69
CA VAL A 122 -28.08 -11.90 1.16
C VAL A 122 -28.37 -10.96 -0.01
N ASP A 123 -29.65 -10.67 -0.26
CA ASP A 123 -30.04 -9.47 -1.01
C ASP A 123 -30.20 -8.31 -0.02
N PRO A 124 -29.26 -7.35 0.01
CA PRO A 124 -29.34 -6.23 0.95
C PRO A 124 -30.46 -5.24 0.60
N GLY A 125 -31.04 -5.30 -0.60
CA GLY A 125 -31.90 -4.20 -1.07
C GLY A 125 -31.13 -2.87 -1.19
N GLU A 126 -31.83 -1.78 -1.47
CA GLU A 126 -31.19 -0.48 -1.74
C GLU A 126 -30.68 0.21 -0.46
N GLU A 127 -31.46 0.18 0.62
CA GLU A 127 -31.15 0.92 1.85
C GLU A 127 -29.95 0.35 2.59
N LEU A 128 -29.91 -0.96 2.81
CA LEU A 128 -28.76 -1.61 3.46
C LEU A 128 -27.48 -1.46 2.63
N ARG A 129 -27.59 -1.53 1.29
CA ARG A 129 -26.44 -1.30 0.40
C ARG A 129 -25.90 0.13 0.56
N ARG A 130 -26.78 1.13 0.60
CA ARG A 130 -26.41 2.53 0.85
C ARG A 130 -25.74 2.70 2.21
N LEU A 131 -26.28 2.07 3.26
CA LEU A 131 -25.66 2.09 4.59
C LEU A 131 -24.26 1.50 4.53
N VAL A 132 -24.09 0.30 3.97
CA VAL A 132 -22.80 -0.37 3.85
C VAL A 132 -21.81 0.48 3.03
N ASP A 133 -22.25 1.14 1.96
CA ASP A 133 -21.45 2.11 1.20
C ASP A 133 -20.98 3.30 2.04
N GLN A 134 -21.89 3.88 2.82
CA GLN A 134 -21.58 5.02 3.68
C GLN A 134 -20.59 4.65 4.79
N VAL A 135 -20.84 3.56 5.52
CA VAL A 135 -20.08 3.20 6.73
C VAL A 135 -18.74 2.54 6.40
N ALA A 136 -18.61 1.89 5.24
CA ALA A 136 -17.33 1.35 4.78
C ALA A 136 -16.40 2.44 4.23
N ALA A 137 -16.95 3.59 3.79
CA ALA A 137 -16.15 4.66 3.24
C ALA A 137 -15.23 5.29 4.30
N ARG A 138 -13.92 5.30 4.03
CA ARG A 138 -12.91 5.85 4.95
C ARG A 138 -13.08 7.33 5.26
N ARG A 139 -13.70 8.07 4.34
CA ARG A 139 -14.02 9.50 4.50
C ARG A 139 -15.10 9.76 5.55
N THR A 140 -15.91 8.74 5.88
CA THR A 140 -16.92 8.81 6.94
C THR A 140 -16.21 8.60 8.28
N PRO A 141 -16.18 9.57 9.21
CA PRO A 141 -15.61 9.38 10.54
C PRO A 141 -16.18 8.13 11.22
N LEU A 142 -15.35 7.41 11.98
CA LEU A 142 -15.77 6.12 12.55
C LEU A 142 -16.99 6.28 13.47
N SER A 143 -16.99 7.31 14.31
CA SER A 143 -18.11 7.61 15.21
C SER A 143 -19.42 7.89 14.47
N GLU A 144 -19.37 8.60 13.34
CA GLU A 144 -20.54 8.85 12.49
C GLU A 144 -21.02 7.57 11.81
N ALA A 145 -20.10 6.71 11.39
CA ALA A 145 -20.43 5.43 10.79
C ALA A 145 -21.09 4.48 11.81
N GLU A 146 -20.59 4.43 13.05
CA GLU A 146 -21.20 3.67 14.14
C GLU A 146 -22.60 4.19 14.48
N ALA A 147 -22.78 5.51 14.53
CA ALA A 147 -24.08 6.14 14.74
C ALA A 147 -25.06 5.77 13.61
N ALA A 148 -24.65 5.87 12.35
CA ALA A 148 -25.49 5.51 11.21
C ALA A 148 -25.97 4.04 11.25
N VAL A 149 -25.13 3.11 11.71
CA VAL A 149 -25.53 1.70 11.91
C VAL A 149 -26.59 1.59 13.00
N LYS A 150 -26.37 2.25 14.14
CA LYS A 150 -27.32 2.24 15.27
C LYS A 150 -28.65 2.87 14.90
N ASP A 151 -28.63 4.00 14.21
CA ASP A 151 -29.83 4.71 13.76
C ASP A 151 -30.64 3.87 12.77
N TYR A 152 -29.97 3.25 11.79
CA TYR A 152 -30.63 2.34 10.85
C TYR A 152 -31.31 1.17 11.57
N LEU A 153 -30.59 0.48 12.47
CA LEU A 153 -31.11 -0.71 13.13
C LEU A 153 -32.21 -0.39 14.16
N SER A 154 -32.06 0.69 14.94
CA SER A 154 -33.06 1.10 15.92
C SER A 154 -34.36 1.62 15.29
N GLY A 155 -34.29 2.16 14.07
CA GLY A 155 -35.44 2.58 13.28
C GLY A 155 -36.30 1.44 12.71
N LEU A 156 -35.80 0.20 12.74
CA LEU A 156 -36.53 -0.98 12.27
C LEU A 156 -37.48 -1.52 13.35
N PRO A 157 -38.58 -2.19 12.95
CA PRO A 157 -39.41 -2.99 13.85
C PRO A 157 -38.55 -4.01 14.60
N GLU A 158 -38.80 -4.19 15.90
CA GLU A 158 -38.02 -5.09 16.77
C GLU A 158 -37.89 -6.50 16.18
N ALA A 159 -38.97 -7.04 15.61
CA ALA A 159 -39.01 -8.35 14.96
C ALA A 159 -38.08 -8.49 13.73
N GLU A 160 -37.65 -7.39 13.11
CA GLU A 160 -36.79 -7.38 11.93
C GLU A 160 -35.32 -7.07 12.23
N ARG A 161 -35.01 -6.52 13.42
CA ARG A 161 -33.67 -6.03 13.77
C ARG A 161 -32.60 -7.10 13.68
N GLU A 162 -32.86 -8.29 14.22
CA GLU A 162 -31.90 -9.40 14.18
C GLU A 162 -31.55 -9.81 12.75
N LYS A 163 -32.57 -9.97 11.90
CA LYS A 163 -32.39 -10.31 10.49
C LYS A 163 -31.59 -9.25 9.75
N GLN A 164 -31.89 -7.97 10.00
CA GLN A 164 -31.22 -6.84 9.33
C GLN A 164 -29.78 -6.64 9.84
N ALA A 165 -29.52 -6.83 11.14
CA ALA A 165 -28.18 -6.75 11.71
C ALA A 165 -27.27 -7.88 11.20
N THR A 166 -27.76 -9.13 11.17
CA THR A 166 -26.98 -10.25 10.64
C THR A 166 -26.72 -10.10 9.14
N ALA A 167 -27.71 -9.63 8.35
CA ALA A 167 -27.52 -9.29 6.95
C ALA A 167 -26.49 -8.15 6.75
N PHE A 168 -26.57 -7.09 7.55
CA PHE A 168 -25.61 -5.99 7.54
C PHE A 168 -24.18 -6.48 7.75
N VAL A 169 -23.94 -7.24 8.82
CA VAL A 169 -22.60 -7.70 9.18
C VAL A 169 -22.05 -8.68 8.15
N ALA A 170 -22.87 -9.58 7.61
CA ALA A 170 -22.45 -10.50 6.55
C ALA A 170 -21.99 -9.74 5.29
N VAL A 171 -22.78 -8.79 4.82
CA VAL A 171 -22.46 -7.99 3.62
C VAL A 171 -21.25 -7.08 3.87
N LEU A 172 -21.18 -6.44 5.05
CA LEU A 172 -20.06 -5.58 5.44
C LEU A 172 -18.74 -6.36 5.51
N LEU A 173 -18.75 -7.53 6.15
CA LEU A 173 -17.58 -8.39 6.27
C LEU A 173 -17.07 -8.84 4.90
N SER A 174 -17.98 -9.27 4.02
CA SER A 174 -17.64 -9.66 2.65
C SER A 174 -16.97 -8.51 1.89
N ARG A 175 -17.52 -7.30 1.98
CA ARG A 175 -16.92 -6.10 1.39
C ARG A 175 -15.52 -5.83 1.92
N PHE A 176 -15.34 -5.78 3.25
CA PHE A 176 -14.04 -5.49 3.84
C PHE A 176 -13.01 -6.57 3.51
N ASN A 177 -13.39 -7.85 3.49
CA ASN A 177 -12.50 -8.93 3.09
C ASN A 177 -12.08 -8.82 1.61
N SER A 178 -12.98 -8.39 0.73
CA SER A 178 -12.66 -8.13 -0.68
C SER A 178 -11.66 -6.98 -0.84
N GLU A 179 -11.94 -5.83 -0.20
CA GLU A 179 -11.06 -4.65 -0.22
C GLU A 179 -9.68 -4.97 0.37
N ARG A 180 -9.66 -5.58 1.55
CA ARG A 180 -8.45 -5.99 2.24
C ARG A 180 -7.63 -6.95 1.39
N GLY A 181 -8.26 -7.95 0.78
CA GLY A 181 -7.59 -8.87 -0.14
C GLY A 181 -6.92 -8.16 -1.32
N GLN A 182 -7.56 -7.14 -1.90
CA GLN A 182 -6.96 -6.34 -2.97
C GLN A 182 -5.72 -5.57 -2.50
N ILE A 183 -5.80 -4.96 -1.32
CA ILE A 183 -4.71 -4.20 -0.71
C ILE A 183 -3.54 -5.12 -0.40
N MET A 184 -3.78 -6.26 0.23
CA MET A 184 -2.74 -7.24 0.57
C MET A 184 -2.00 -7.74 -0.68
N ARG A 185 -2.72 -8.06 -1.76
CA ARG A 185 -2.07 -8.41 -3.05
C ARG A 185 -1.22 -7.26 -3.60
N GLY A 186 -1.65 -6.01 -3.40
CA GLY A 186 -0.88 -4.82 -3.75
C GLY A 186 0.42 -4.70 -2.95
N ILE A 187 0.34 -4.94 -1.64
CA ILE A 187 1.47 -4.94 -0.71
C ILE A 187 2.49 -6.02 -1.09
N GLU A 188 2.05 -7.22 -1.46
CA GLU A 188 2.94 -8.30 -1.93
C GLU A 188 3.69 -7.89 -3.20
N ARG A 189 2.98 -7.33 -4.19
CA ARG A 189 3.64 -6.81 -5.41
C ARG A 189 4.65 -5.71 -5.09
N TYR A 190 4.34 -4.86 -4.11
CA TYR A 190 5.26 -3.83 -3.64
C TYR A 190 6.52 -4.45 -3.02
N GLY A 191 6.37 -5.40 -2.10
CA GLY A 191 7.48 -6.09 -1.46
C GLY A 191 8.38 -6.83 -2.45
N ALA A 192 7.80 -7.54 -3.42
CA ALA A 192 8.54 -8.18 -4.51
C ALA A 192 9.40 -7.15 -5.29
N LYS A 193 8.83 -5.99 -5.64
CA LYS A 193 9.57 -4.90 -6.31
C LYS A 193 10.68 -4.31 -5.45
N GLN A 194 10.47 -4.17 -4.13
CA GLN A 194 11.51 -3.69 -3.21
C GLN A 194 12.70 -4.65 -3.15
N LYS A 195 12.45 -5.96 -3.15
CA LYS A 195 13.52 -6.95 -3.18
C LYS A 195 14.29 -6.94 -4.49
N ALA A 196 13.58 -6.87 -5.62
CA ALA A 196 14.22 -6.77 -6.93
C ALA A 196 15.11 -5.53 -7.01
N LEU A 197 14.64 -4.38 -6.52
CA LEU A 197 15.44 -3.15 -6.45
C LEU A 197 16.65 -3.30 -5.52
N ALA A 198 16.49 -3.93 -4.36
CA ALA A 198 17.60 -4.20 -3.45
C ALA A 198 18.66 -5.12 -4.08
N ALA A 199 18.24 -6.16 -4.82
CA ALA A 199 19.15 -7.05 -5.53
C ALA A 199 19.91 -6.30 -6.64
N LYS A 200 19.20 -5.50 -7.45
CA LYS A 200 19.79 -4.63 -8.47
C LYS A 200 20.85 -3.70 -7.89
N LEU A 201 20.51 -3.00 -6.80
CA LEU A 201 21.44 -2.08 -6.11
C LEU A 201 22.72 -2.76 -5.63
N ARG A 202 22.63 -3.99 -5.12
CA ARG A 202 23.82 -4.76 -4.71
C ARG A 202 24.72 -5.09 -5.89
N GLU A 203 24.14 -5.49 -7.02
CA GLU A 203 24.91 -5.81 -8.22
C GLU A 203 25.54 -4.56 -8.85
N GLU A 204 24.80 -3.45 -8.89
CA GLU A 204 25.32 -2.17 -9.38
C GLU A 204 26.44 -1.64 -8.48
N ALA A 205 26.30 -1.74 -7.15
CA ALA A 205 27.34 -1.37 -6.21
C ALA A 205 28.61 -2.23 -6.36
N LYS A 206 28.44 -3.54 -6.55
CA LYS A 206 29.56 -4.45 -6.85
C LYS A 206 30.25 -4.05 -8.15
N THR A 207 29.49 -3.78 -9.20
CA THR A 207 30.01 -3.33 -10.50
C THR A 207 30.81 -2.03 -10.37
N VAL A 208 30.28 -1.04 -9.65
CA VAL A 208 30.97 0.22 -9.38
C VAL A 208 32.26 -0.02 -8.59
N SER A 209 32.24 -0.89 -7.57
CA SER A 209 33.44 -1.23 -6.79
C SER A 209 34.52 -1.89 -7.66
N THR A 210 34.14 -2.82 -8.54
CA THR A 210 35.09 -3.48 -9.46
C THR A 210 35.73 -2.45 -10.41
N ARG A 211 34.92 -1.58 -11.02
CA ARG A 211 35.40 -0.54 -11.94
C ARG A 211 36.30 0.49 -11.24
N GLN A 212 35.97 0.85 -10.00
CA GLN A 212 36.78 1.76 -9.20
C GLN A 212 38.18 1.22 -8.90
N ASN A 213 38.33 -0.10 -8.83
CA ASN A 213 39.62 -0.75 -8.61
C ASN A 213 40.40 -0.99 -9.92
N ASN A 214 39.83 -0.65 -11.08
CA ASN A 214 40.49 -0.81 -12.38
C ASN A 214 41.28 0.48 -12.73
N PRO A 215 42.62 0.42 -12.85
CA PRO A 215 43.45 1.59 -13.18
C PRO A 215 43.20 2.20 -14.56
N THR A 216 42.58 1.45 -15.48
CA THR A 216 42.29 1.91 -16.85
C THR A 216 40.83 2.35 -17.03
N GLU A 217 40.06 2.47 -15.95
CA GLU A 217 38.66 2.85 -15.99
C GLU A 217 38.45 4.28 -16.52
N ASN A 218 37.37 4.49 -17.28
CA ASN A 218 36.98 5.83 -17.71
C ASN A 218 36.37 6.61 -16.53
N PRO A 219 36.96 7.74 -16.10
CA PRO A 219 36.51 8.47 -14.92
C PRO A 219 35.08 9.03 -15.05
N THR A 220 34.66 9.41 -16.26
CA THR A 220 33.31 9.95 -16.52
C THR A 220 32.27 8.84 -16.41
N ALA A 221 32.51 7.70 -17.05
CA ALA A 221 31.59 6.56 -17.00
C ALA A 221 31.46 5.97 -15.58
N LEU A 222 32.55 5.98 -14.81
CA LEU A 222 32.55 5.58 -13.41
C LEU A 222 31.73 6.53 -12.54
N ASP A 223 31.84 7.85 -12.75
CA ASP A 223 31.05 8.82 -12.00
C ASP A 223 29.55 8.68 -12.28
N GLU A 224 29.15 8.55 -13.54
CA GLU A 224 27.75 8.32 -13.90
C GLU A 224 27.20 7.05 -13.21
N ALA A 225 27.99 5.98 -13.16
CA ALA A 225 27.60 4.75 -12.48
C ALA A 225 27.43 4.95 -10.97
N ARG A 226 28.30 5.76 -10.33
CA ARG A 226 28.15 6.14 -8.92
C ARG A 226 26.89 6.97 -8.69
N GLN A 227 26.62 7.97 -9.53
CA GLN A 227 25.42 8.80 -9.40
C GLN A 227 24.14 7.97 -9.54
N ARG A 228 24.11 6.99 -10.46
CA ARG A 228 22.98 6.05 -10.59
C ARG A 228 22.74 5.26 -9.31
N VAL A 229 23.78 4.67 -8.71
CA VAL A 229 23.66 3.91 -7.44
C VAL A 229 23.17 4.80 -6.30
N LEU A 230 23.67 6.04 -6.21
CA LEU A 230 23.26 7.01 -5.19
C LEU A 230 21.77 7.38 -5.35
N TRP A 231 21.33 7.63 -6.57
CA TRP A 231 19.92 7.92 -6.87
C TRP A 231 19.01 6.74 -6.52
N ASP A 232 19.31 5.55 -7.02
CA ASP A 232 18.49 4.36 -6.79
C ASP A 232 18.45 4.00 -5.30
N THR A 233 19.54 4.22 -4.56
CA THR A 233 19.58 4.01 -3.10
C THR A 233 18.69 5.00 -2.37
N ARG A 234 18.65 6.28 -2.78
CA ARG A 234 17.72 7.26 -2.22
C ARG A 234 16.28 6.81 -2.43
N VAL A 235 15.93 6.46 -3.67
CA VAL A 235 14.58 5.99 -4.03
C VAL A 235 14.19 4.75 -3.22
N PHE A 236 15.11 3.79 -3.07
CA PHE A 236 14.89 2.59 -2.26
C PHE A 236 14.62 2.95 -0.79
N ASN A 237 15.41 3.85 -0.20
CA ASN A 237 15.23 4.24 1.20
C ASN A 237 13.94 5.02 1.43
N GLU A 238 13.56 5.92 0.53
CA GLU A 238 12.28 6.64 0.58
C GLU A 238 11.11 5.66 0.53
N ARG A 239 11.15 4.72 -0.42
CA ARG A 239 10.15 3.66 -0.54
C ARG A 239 10.07 2.76 0.70
N ARG A 240 11.21 2.43 1.31
CA ARG A 240 11.24 1.68 2.57
C ARG A 240 10.62 2.44 3.73
N LYS A 241 10.82 3.76 3.81
CA LYS A 241 10.17 4.59 4.83
C LYS A 241 8.65 4.63 4.66
N SER A 242 8.18 4.73 3.42
CA SER A 242 6.73 4.76 3.13
C SER A 242 6.02 3.43 3.36
N LEU A 243 6.75 2.35 3.58
CA LEU A 243 6.17 1.02 3.79
C LEU A 243 5.32 0.95 5.06
N SER A 244 5.64 1.70 6.12
CA SER A 244 4.86 1.70 7.36
C SER A 244 3.40 2.07 7.09
N TYR A 245 3.18 3.19 6.39
CA TYR A 245 1.84 3.68 6.07
C TYR A 245 1.05 2.68 5.21
N VAL A 246 1.73 2.01 4.28
CA VAL A 246 1.11 0.99 3.43
C VAL A 246 0.69 -0.24 4.27
N CYS A 247 1.51 -0.62 5.24
CA CYS A 247 1.25 -1.74 6.12
C CYS A 247 0.18 -1.46 7.20
N GLU A 248 -0.14 -0.20 7.46
CA GLU A 248 -1.21 0.19 8.41
C GLU A 248 -2.61 0.03 7.79
N VAL A 249 -2.74 0.13 6.47
CA VAL A 249 -4.05 0.12 5.80
C VAL A 249 -4.89 -1.13 6.12
N PRO A 250 -4.36 -2.37 6.08
CA PRO A 250 -5.13 -3.55 6.47
C PRO A 250 -5.65 -3.49 7.91
N THR A 251 -4.84 -2.97 8.83
CA THR A 251 -5.21 -2.82 10.24
C THR A 251 -6.33 -1.80 10.43
N LEU A 252 -6.33 -0.69 9.68
CA LEU A 252 -7.42 0.30 9.73
C LEU A 252 -8.75 -0.28 9.23
N ILE A 253 -8.72 -1.16 8.23
CA ILE A 253 -9.91 -1.87 7.75
C ILE A 253 -10.44 -2.82 8.84
N GLU A 254 -9.55 -3.56 9.49
CA GLU A 254 -9.91 -4.48 10.59
C GLU A 254 -10.53 -3.74 11.78
N GLN A 255 -9.93 -2.62 12.20
CA GLN A 255 -10.46 -1.79 13.29
C GLN A 255 -11.87 -1.25 12.97
N ARG A 256 -12.09 -0.76 11.74
CA ARG A 256 -13.40 -0.30 11.30
C ARG A 256 -14.41 -1.45 11.24
N ALA A 257 -14.03 -2.61 10.71
CA ALA A 257 -14.90 -3.78 10.67
C ALA A 257 -15.33 -4.21 12.07
N PHE A 258 -14.40 -4.23 13.03
CA PHE A 258 -14.69 -4.54 14.43
C PHE A 258 -15.67 -3.55 15.05
N ALA A 259 -15.39 -2.25 14.94
CA ALA A 259 -16.23 -1.21 15.52
C ALA A 259 -17.67 -1.26 14.96
N LEU A 260 -17.82 -1.44 13.65
CA LEU A 260 -19.14 -1.51 13.01
C LEU A 260 -19.88 -2.81 13.34
N GLY A 261 -19.19 -3.94 13.47
CA GLY A 261 -19.78 -5.19 13.95
C GLY A 261 -20.29 -5.07 15.38
N ARG A 262 -19.50 -4.43 16.27
CA ARG A 262 -19.90 -4.10 17.64
C ARG A 262 -21.07 -3.12 17.70
N ALA A 263 -21.11 -2.11 16.83
CA ALA A 263 -22.22 -1.16 16.77
C ALA A 263 -23.53 -1.84 16.36
N ALA A 264 -23.48 -2.80 15.42
CA ALA A 264 -24.63 -3.60 15.05
C ALA A 264 -25.09 -4.54 16.19
N GLU A 265 -24.14 -5.15 16.92
CA GLU A 265 -24.45 -6.04 18.06
C GLU A 265 -25.14 -5.28 19.19
N GLN A 266 -24.72 -4.04 19.47
CA GLN A 266 -25.32 -3.19 20.48
C GLN A 266 -26.73 -2.69 20.13
N ALA A 267 -27.15 -2.83 18.88
CA ALA A 267 -28.46 -2.38 18.38
C ALA A 267 -29.48 -3.53 18.25
N LEU A 268 -29.06 -4.77 18.54
CA LEU A 268 -29.95 -5.91 18.78
C LEU A 268 -30.68 -5.69 20.11
#